data_AF-A0A7J4IYI7-F1
#
_entry.id   AF-A0A7J4IYI7-F1
#
_cell.length_a   1.000
_cell.length_b   1.000
_cell.length_c   1.000
_cell.angle_alpha   90.00
_cell.angle_beta   90.00
_cell.angle_gamma   90.00
#
_symmetry.space_group_name_H-M   'P 1'
#
loop_
_entity.id
_entity.type
_entity.pdbx_description
1 polymer ?
#
loop_
_entity_poly.entity_id
_entity_poly.type
_entity_poly.pdbx_seq_one_letter_code
_entity_poly.pdbx_strand_id
1 'polypeptide(L)'
;MLLTNQHQLRGYLFWAVIFGLIALAAFLVFPFMIAVISAYLLAYMAKPLFFKLSLRMHPNLAALICVLVAILLVIVPVSTITIGVVNQAGDFASKQNITHYIGLIANHPFLRGFNLSPATLQTQLNQFITDTTGSLLASMPDLALGLIVTLIGMYYIL
;
A
#
# COMPACT_ATOMS: atom_id res chain seq x y z
N MET A 1 37.81 43.08 -10.61
CA MET A 1 37.16 42.53 -9.40
C MET A 1 35.85 41.78 -9.65
N LEU A 2 35.29 41.75 -10.87
CA LEU A 2 34.02 41.06 -11.17
C LEU A 2 34.14 39.57 -11.57
N LEU A 3 35.34 39.11 -11.98
CA LEU A 3 35.56 37.72 -12.42
C LEU A 3 35.60 36.72 -11.25
N THR A 4 35.92 37.17 -10.03
CA THR A 4 35.98 36.31 -8.83
C THR A 4 34.59 35.86 -8.36
N ASN A 5 33.56 36.69 -8.57
CA ASN A 5 32.19 36.39 -8.14
C ASN A 5 31.53 35.27 -8.96
N GLN A 6 31.81 35.16 -10.27
CA GLN A 6 31.16 34.13 -11.10
C GLN A 6 31.66 32.72 -10.79
N HIS A 7 32.94 32.55 -10.44
CA HIS A 7 33.48 31.26 -10.01
C HIS A 7 32.94 30.84 -8.64
N GLN A 8 32.79 31.78 -7.71
CA GLN A 8 32.17 31.49 -6.40
C GLN A 8 30.68 31.16 -6.56
N LEU A 9 29.94 31.90 -7.40
CA LEU A 9 28.52 31.65 -7.66
C LEU A 9 28.30 30.25 -8.26
N ARG A 10 29.13 29.83 -9.22
CA ARG A 10 29.08 28.47 -9.79
C ARG A 10 29.36 27.39 -8.76
N GLY A 11 30.29 27.62 -7.83
CA GLY A 11 30.56 26.71 -6.71
C GLY A 11 29.36 26.55 -5.79
N TYR A 12 28.73 27.67 -5.38
CA TYR A 12 27.52 27.64 -4.56
C TYR A 12 26.35 26.98 -5.28
N LEU A 13 26.17 27.26 -6.57
CA LEU A 13 25.08 26.69 -7.38
C LEU A 13 25.27 25.18 -7.58
N PHE A 14 26.51 24.72 -7.77
CA PHE A 14 26.84 23.29 -7.83
C PHE A 14 26.47 22.57 -6.53
N TRP A 15 26.89 23.10 -5.38
CA TRP A 15 26.53 22.52 -4.08
C TRP A 15 25.03 22.59 -3.81
N ALA A 16 24.36 23.68 -4.16
CA ALA A 16 22.92 23.81 -4.03
C ALA A 16 22.18 22.74 -4.87
N VAL A 17 22.65 22.45 -6.08
CA VAL A 17 22.10 21.38 -6.92
C VAL A 17 22.33 20.00 -6.29
N ILE A 18 23.51 19.73 -5.76
CA ILE A 18 23.80 18.46 -5.07
C ILE A 18 22.88 18.28 -3.85
N PHE A 19 22.82 19.29 -2.97
CA PHE A 19 21.94 19.23 -1.81
C PHE A 19 20.46 19.12 -2.21
N GLY A 20 20.05 19.82 -3.26
CA GLY A 20 18.71 19.69 -3.84
C GLY A 20 18.42 18.27 -4.34
N LEU A 21 19.38 17.64 -5.02
CA LEU A 21 19.25 16.26 -5.49
C LEU A 21 19.15 15.26 -4.33
N ILE A 22 19.98 15.43 -3.30
CA ILE A 22 19.95 14.57 -2.10
C ILE A 22 18.61 14.73 -1.38
N ALA A 23 18.14 15.97 -1.18
CA ALA A 23 16.86 16.23 -0.54
C ALA A 23 15.69 15.63 -1.34
N LEU A 24 15.71 15.76 -2.67
CA LEU A 24 14.68 15.20 -3.54
C LEU A 24 14.70 13.66 -3.52
N ALA A 25 15.89 13.05 -3.53
CA ALA A 25 16.04 11.61 -3.39
C ALA A 25 15.52 11.11 -2.02
N ALA A 26 15.86 11.80 -0.93
CA ALA A 26 15.36 11.46 0.41
C ALA A 26 13.84 11.56 0.49
N PHE A 27 13.24 12.61 -0.08
CA PHE A 27 11.80 12.79 -0.10
C PHE A 27 11.09 11.70 -0.91
N LEU A 28 11.69 11.26 -2.02
CA LEU A 28 11.16 10.20 -2.87
C LEU A 28 11.25 8.82 -2.21
N VAL A 29 12.30 8.56 -1.42
CA VAL A 29 12.49 7.29 -0.70
C VAL A 29 11.65 7.23 0.59
N PHE A 30 11.40 8.36 1.24
CA PHE A 30 10.68 8.44 2.52
C PHE A 30 9.37 7.64 2.58
N PRO A 31 8.43 7.74 1.61
CA PRO A 31 7.18 6.95 1.65
C PRO A 31 7.43 5.44 1.57
N PHE A 32 8.57 5.01 1.04
CA PHE A 32 8.93 3.59 0.89
C PHE A 32 9.78 3.04 2.04
N MET A 33 10.06 3.82 3.07
CA MET A 33 10.83 3.34 4.23
C MET A 33 10.18 2.13 4.90
N ILE A 34 8.85 2.09 4.95
CA ILE A 34 8.10 0.94 5.48
C ILE A 34 8.37 -0.30 4.63
N ALA A 35 8.40 -0.17 3.31
CA ALA A 35 8.70 -1.28 2.40
C ALA A 35 10.13 -1.79 2.58
N VAL A 36 11.10 -0.89 2.74
CA VAL A 36 12.51 -1.25 3.00
C VAL A 36 12.65 -2.00 4.33
N ILE A 37 12.02 -1.52 5.40
CA ILE A 37 12.03 -2.22 6.70
C ILE A 37 11.35 -3.59 6.59
N SER A 38 10.22 -3.64 5.88
CA SER A 38 9.49 -4.89 5.62
C SER A 38 10.35 -5.88 4.85
N ALA A 39 11.16 -5.43 3.89
CA ALA A 39 12.07 -6.26 3.12
C ALA A 39 13.07 -6.98 4.04
N TYR A 40 13.66 -6.23 4.98
CA TYR A 40 14.57 -6.78 5.98
C TYR A 40 13.90 -7.83 6.87
N LEU A 41 12.68 -7.55 7.34
CA LEU A 41 11.92 -8.49 8.16
C LEU A 41 11.60 -9.77 7.39
N LEU A 42 11.11 -9.64 6.15
CA LEU A 42 10.75 -10.77 5.29
C LEU A 42 11.96 -11.61 4.92
N ALA A 43 13.09 -10.98 4.58
CA ALA A 43 14.35 -11.66 4.33
C ALA A 43 14.82 -12.42 5.57
N TYR A 44 14.73 -11.82 6.76
CA TYR A 44 15.10 -12.49 8.00
C TYR A 44 14.22 -13.71 8.28
N MET A 45 12.90 -13.61 8.05
CA MET A 45 11.98 -14.74 8.18
C MET A 45 12.22 -15.84 7.14
N ALA A 46 12.64 -15.48 5.93
CA ALA A 46 12.95 -16.41 4.85
C ALA A 46 14.36 -17.02 4.93
N LYS A 47 15.27 -16.43 5.71
CA LYS A 47 16.65 -16.89 5.93
C LYS A 47 16.79 -18.41 6.22
N PRO A 48 16.01 -19.03 7.13
CA PRO A 48 16.11 -20.49 7.35
C PRO A 48 15.73 -21.31 6.13
N LEU A 49 14.79 -20.82 5.31
CA LEU A 49 14.42 -21.45 4.04
C LEU A 49 15.57 -21.28 3.03
N PHE A 50 16.09 -20.06 2.89
CA PHE A 50 17.20 -19.74 2.01
C PHE A 50 18.43 -20.63 2.27
N PHE A 51 18.87 -20.76 3.52
CA PHE A 51 20.03 -21.62 3.84
C PHE A 51 19.81 -23.10 3.47
N LYS A 52 18.59 -23.62 3.66
CA LYS A 52 18.27 -25.01 3.26
C LYS A 52 18.30 -25.18 1.75
N LEU A 53 17.86 -24.17 1.00
CA LEU A 53 17.87 -24.18 -0.46
C LEU A 53 19.27 -23.97 -1.03
N SER A 54 20.05 -23.01 -0.49
CA SER A 54 21.39 -22.67 -0.98
C SER A 54 22.39 -23.82 -0.85
N LEU A 55 22.13 -24.78 0.04
CA LEU A 55 22.90 -26.02 0.14
C LEU A 55 22.69 -26.96 -1.06
N ARG A 56 21.59 -26.81 -1.81
CA ARG A 56 21.21 -27.69 -2.93
C ARG A 56 21.24 -27.01 -4.30
N MET A 57 21.29 -25.68 -4.35
CA MET A 57 21.25 -24.91 -5.59
C MET A 57 22.05 -23.61 -5.50
N HIS A 58 22.28 -22.96 -6.64
CA HIS A 58 22.99 -21.69 -6.68
C HIS A 58 22.27 -20.62 -5.83
N PRO A 59 23.00 -19.77 -5.08
CA PRO A 59 22.40 -18.79 -4.15
C PRO A 59 21.34 -17.90 -4.81
N ASN A 60 21.60 -17.39 -6.02
CA ASN A 60 20.62 -16.56 -6.74
C ASN A 60 19.28 -17.28 -7.01
N LEU A 61 19.31 -18.57 -7.34
CA LEU A 61 18.10 -19.38 -7.54
C LEU A 61 17.38 -19.61 -6.21
N ALA A 62 18.12 -19.88 -5.13
CA ALA A 62 17.56 -20.02 -3.80
C ALA A 62 16.85 -18.74 -3.32
N ALA A 63 17.47 -17.56 -3.55
CA ALA A 63 16.89 -16.27 -3.24
C ALA A 63 15.61 -16.01 -4.04
N LEU A 64 15.62 -16.26 -5.35
CA LEU A 64 14.45 -16.11 -6.22
C LEU A 64 13.27 -16.98 -5.76
N ILE A 65 13.53 -18.24 -5.39
CA ILE A 65 12.50 -19.13 -4.87
C ILE A 65 11.96 -18.61 -3.53
N CYS A 66 12.82 -18.12 -2.63
CA CYS A 66 12.38 -17.54 -1.35
C CYS A 66 11.48 -16.32 -1.55
N VAL A 67 11.83 -15.44 -2.50
CA VAL A 67 11.02 -14.28 -2.88
C VAL A 67 9.67 -14.73 -3.45
N LEU A 68 9.65 -15.73 -4.34
CA LEU A 68 8.41 -16.26 -4.92
C LEU A 68 7.49 -16.89 -3.86
N VAL A 69 8.07 -17.64 -2.91
CA VAL A 69 7.33 -18.19 -1.77
C VAL A 69 6.77 -17.07 -0.89
N ALA A 70 7.54 -16.03 -0.61
CA ALA A 70 7.07 -14.89 0.17
C ALA A 70 5.93 -14.12 -0.54
N ILE A 71 6.04 -13.94 -1.86
CA ILE A 71 4.96 -13.40 -2.69
C ILE A 71 3.69 -14.22 -2.51
N LEU A 72 3.79 -15.54 -2.64
CA LEU A 72 2.62 -16.42 -2.56
C LEU A 72 2.00 -16.36 -1.15
N LEU A 73 2.83 -16.31 -0.12
CA LEU A 73 2.39 -16.26 1.28
C LEU A 73 1.74 -14.92 1.64
N VAL A 74 2.14 -13.80 1.04
CA VAL A 74 1.59 -12.47 1.34
C VAL A 74 0.48 -12.06 0.38
N ILE A 75 0.69 -12.17 -0.94
CA ILE A 75 -0.24 -11.67 -1.95
C ILE A 75 -1.53 -12.47 -1.95
N VAL A 76 -1.47 -13.80 -1.81
CA VAL A 76 -2.68 -14.65 -1.86
C VAL A 76 -3.66 -14.33 -0.72
N PRO A 77 -3.27 -14.31 0.57
CA PRO A 77 -4.21 -13.95 1.63
C PRO A 77 -4.67 -12.49 1.53
N VAL A 78 -3.78 -11.54 1.19
CA VAL A 78 -4.18 -10.13 1.08
C VAL A 78 -5.18 -9.91 -0.05
N SER A 79 -4.93 -10.50 -1.22
CA SER A 79 -5.84 -10.39 -2.36
C SER A 79 -7.19 -11.06 -2.10
N THR A 80 -7.21 -12.25 -1.51
CA THR A 80 -8.47 -12.96 -1.18
C THR A 80 -9.31 -12.18 -0.16
N ILE A 81 -8.69 -11.61 0.88
CA ILE A 81 -9.38 -10.75 1.84
C ILE A 81 -9.92 -9.50 1.16
N THR A 82 -9.09 -8.82 0.35
CA THR A 82 -9.48 -7.57 -0.32
C THR A 82 -10.64 -7.80 -1.28
N ILE A 83 -10.54 -8.81 -2.14
CA ILE A 83 -11.61 -9.19 -3.08
C ILE A 83 -12.86 -9.60 -2.32
N GLY A 84 -12.73 -10.35 -1.23
CA GLY A 84 -13.84 -10.74 -0.37
C GLY A 84 -14.57 -9.53 0.21
N VAL A 85 -13.85 -8.54 0.72
CA VAL A 85 -14.41 -7.30 1.27
C VAL A 85 -15.10 -6.48 0.17
N VAL A 86 -14.45 -6.30 -0.98
CA VAL A 86 -15.01 -5.53 -2.11
C VAL A 86 -16.28 -6.20 -2.64
N ASN A 87 -16.26 -7.51 -2.84
CA ASN A 87 -17.42 -8.26 -3.32
C ASN A 87 -18.57 -8.19 -2.30
N GLN A 88 -18.30 -8.35 -1.01
CA GLN A 88 -19.32 -8.20 0.03
C GLN A 88 -19.90 -6.78 0.01
N ALA A 89 -19.08 -5.75 -0.04
CA ALA A 89 -19.55 -4.36 -0.08
C ALA A 89 -20.43 -4.07 -1.31
N GLY A 90 -20.04 -4.56 -2.50
CA GLY A 90 -20.84 -4.43 -3.72
C GLY A 90 -22.16 -5.22 -3.67
N ASP A 91 -22.13 -6.43 -3.11
CA ASP A 91 -23.32 -7.26 -2.89
C ASP A 91 -24.29 -6.61 -1.90
N PHE A 92 -23.78 -5.99 -0.84
CA PHE A 92 -24.60 -5.20 0.07
C PHE A 92 -25.24 -4.05 -0.69
N ALA A 93 -24.49 -3.23 -1.42
CA ALA A 93 -25.00 -2.07 -2.16
C ALA A 93 -26.09 -2.41 -3.19
N SER A 94 -25.96 -3.54 -3.91
CA SER A 94 -26.86 -3.90 -5.02
C SER A 94 -28.14 -4.60 -4.58
N LYS A 95 -28.15 -5.30 -3.44
CA LYS A 95 -29.32 -6.06 -3.00
C LYS A 95 -30.35 -5.13 -2.35
N GLN A 96 -31.61 -5.24 -2.79
CA GLN A 96 -32.82 -4.65 -2.17
C GLN A 96 -32.98 -4.93 -0.67
N ASN A 97 -32.13 -5.78 -0.09
CA ASN A 97 -32.05 -5.98 1.35
C ASN A 97 -31.64 -4.70 2.11
N ILE A 98 -30.86 -3.79 1.50
CA ILE A 98 -30.50 -2.52 2.14
C ILE A 98 -31.74 -1.71 2.50
N THR A 99 -32.70 -1.56 1.60
CA THR A 99 -33.91 -0.77 1.89
C THR A 99 -34.76 -1.41 2.98
N HIS A 100 -34.75 -2.74 3.09
CA HIS A 100 -35.41 -3.47 4.17
C HIS A 100 -34.70 -3.24 5.53
N TYR A 101 -33.38 -3.39 5.60
CA TYR A 101 -32.62 -3.17 6.85
C TYR A 101 -32.59 -1.69 7.26
N ILE A 102 -32.43 -0.77 6.31
CA ILE A 102 -32.55 0.68 6.57
C ILE A 102 -33.95 1.01 7.06
N GLY A 103 -35.00 0.40 6.49
CA GLY A 103 -36.37 0.57 6.94
C GLY A 103 -36.59 0.10 8.39
N LEU A 104 -35.97 -1.01 8.79
CA LEU A 104 -36.04 -1.50 10.17
C LEU A 104 -35.25 -0.61 11.15
N ILE A 105 -34.08 -0.11 10.74
CA ILE A 105 -33.21 0.75 11.55
C ILE A 105 -33.84 2.15 11.71
N ALA A 106 -34.32 2.75 10.63
CA ALA A 106 -34.96 4.07 10.65
C ALA A 106 -36.25 4.10 11.49
N ASN A 107 -36.94 2.96 11.59
CA ASN A 107 -38.15 2.82 12.41
C ASN A 107 -37.88 2.53 13.89
N HIS A 108 -36.61 2.34 14.30
CA HIS A 108 -36.28 2.07 15.69
C HIS A 108 -36.59 3.30 16.59
N PRO A 109 -37.23 3.13 17.76
CA PRO A 109 -37.68 4.24 18.61
C PRO A 109 -36.54 5.18 19.07
N PHE A 110 -35.31 4.67 19.16
CA PHE A 110 -34.10 5.47 19.45
C PHE A 110 -33.70 6.43 18.32
N LEU A 111 -33.95 6.06 17.06
CA LEU A 111 -33.46 6.78 15.87
C LEU A 111 -34.49 7.77 15.30
N ARG A 112 -35.77 7.66 15.70
CA ARG A 112 -36.82 8.63 15.33
C ARG A 112 -36.50 10.05 15.79
N GLY A 113 -35.78 10.21 16.90
CA GLY A 113 -35.35 11.52 17.39
C GLY A 113 -34.32 12.25 16.51
N PHE A 114 -33.67 11.54 15.58
CA PHE A 114 -32.64 12.09 14.70
C PHE A 114 -33.15 12.53 13.32
N ASN A 115 -34.47 12.39 13.05
CA ASN A 115 -35.10 12.77 11.78
C ASN A 115 -34.39 12.20 10.54
N LEU A 116 -33.79 11.00 10.68
CA LEU A 116 -33.03 10.35 9.62
C LEU A 116 -33.99 9.81 8.55
N SER A 117 -33.98 10.45 7.37
CA SER A 117 -34.74 9.92 6.24
C SER A 117 -34.07 8.64 5.70
N PRO A 118 -34.83 7.59 5.35
CA PRO A 118 -34.28 6.39 4.74
C PRO A 118 -33.46 6.68 3.47
N ALA A 119 -33.89 7.70 2.70
CA ALA A 119 -33.21 8.14 1.49
C ALA A 119 -31.81 8.70 1.78
N THR A 120 -31.68 9.58 2.79
CA THR A 120 -30.37 10.14 3.17
C THR A 120 -29.41 9.08 3.68
N LEU A 121 -29.91 8.10 4.45
CA LEU A 121 -29.09 6.97 4.91
C LEU A 121 -28.61 6.11 3.74
N GLN A 122 -29.48 5.85 2.77
CA GLN A 122 -29.09 5.09 1.58
C GLN A 122 -28.01 5.83 0.77
N THR A 123 -28.16 7.15 0.57
CA THR A 123 -27.15 7.94 -0.15
C THR A 123 -25.81 7.96 0.58
N GLN A 124 -25.80 8.18 1.91
CA GLN A 124 -24.57 8.16 2.71
C GLN A 124 -23.90 6.78 2.71
N LEU A 125 -24.68 5.71 2.77
CA LEU A 125 -24.16 4.36 2.76
C LEU A 125 -23.59 3.98 1.38
N ASN A 126 -24.27 4.36 0.30
CA ASN A 126 -23.73 4.20 -1.05
C ASN A 126 -22.43 5.01 -1.22
N GLN A 127 -22.41 6.25 -0.74
CA GLN A 127 -21.22 7.11 -0.79
C GLN A 127 -20.05 6.53 0.02
N PHE A 128 -20.32 6.02 1.22
CA PHE A 128 -19.32 5.31 2.02
C PHE A 128 -18.75 4.09 1.29
N ILE A 129 -19.60 3.29 0.62
CA ILE A 129 -19.15 2.12 -0.15
C ILE A 129 -18.32 2.57 -1.36
N THR A 130 -18.74 3.60 -2.10
CA THR A 130 -17.99 4.10 -3.26
C THR A 130 -16.67 4.72 -2.85
N ASP A 131 -16.63 5.48 -1.75
CA ASP A 131 -15.41 6.14 -1.26
C ASP A 131 -14.43 5.11 -0.69
N THR A 132 -14.93 4.10 0.04
CA THR A 132 -14.11 3.00 0.54
C THR A 132 -13.55 2.17 -0.62
N THR A 133 -14.38 1.79 -1.59
CA THR A 133 -13.92 1.01 -2.75
C THR A 133 -12.95 1.82 -3.60
N GLY A 134 -13.26 3.10 -3.84
CA GLY A 134 -12.43 4.01 -4.62
C GLY A 134 -11.07 4.26 -3.97
N SER A 135 -11.03 4.49 -2.65
CA SER A 135 -9.78 4.66 -1.91
C SER A 135 -8.92 3.38 -1.88
N LEU A 136 -9.54 2.20 -1.72
CA LEU A 136 -8.82 0.93 -1.82
C LEU A 136 -8.19 0.73 -3.22
N LEU A 137 -8.95 1.00 -4.28
CA LEU A 137 -8.44 0.93 -5.66
C LEU A 137 -7.34 1.96 -5.90
N ALA A 138 -7.50 3.19 -5.40
CA ALA A 138 -6.48 4.24 -5.51
C ALA A 138 -5.19 3.91 -4.76
N SER A 139 -5.25 3.07 -3.71
CA SER A 139 -4.07 2.61 -2.97
C SER A 139 -3.32 1.45 -3.64
N MET A 140 -3.92 0.79 -4.65
CA MET A 140 -3.28 -0.35 -5.32
C MET A 140 -1.93 -0.05 -5.97
N PRO A 141 -1.72 1.10 -6.66
CA PRO A 141 -0.43 1.44 -7.23
C PRO A 141 0.66 1.61 -6.18
N ASP A 142 0.36 2.29 -5.07
CA ASP A 142 1.30 2.50 -3.97
C ASP A 142 1.65 1.17 -3.29
N LEU A 143 0.65 0.31 -3.08
CA LEU A 143 0.86 -1.06 -2.58
C LEU A 143 1.74 -1.85 -3.54
N ALA A 144 1.46 -1.83 -4.85
CA ALA A 144 2.24 -2.56 -5.85
C ALA A 144 3.70 -2.10 -5.88
N LEU A 145 3.94 -0.78 -5.85
CA LEU A 145 5.29 -0.21 -5.77
C LEU A 145 5.99 -0.61 -4.47
N GLY A 146 5.31 -0.49 -3.33
CA GLY A 146 5.85 -0.92 -2.03
C GLY A 146 6.20 -2.41 -2.02
N LEU A 147 5.37 -3.24 -2.65
CA LEU A 147 5.62 -4.68 -2.80
C LEU A 147 6.84 -4.93 -3.67
N ILE A 148 6.96 -4.27 -4.82
CA ILE A 148 8.16 -4.36 -5.68
C ILE A 148 9.42 -3.98 -4.91
N VAL A 149 9.42 -2.84 -4.21
CA VAL A 149 10.56 -2.39 -3.39
C VAL A 149 10.89 -3.43 -2.31
N THR A 150 9.87 -3.99 -1.65
CA THR A 150 10.04 -5.01 -0.61
C THR A 150 10.69 -6.27 -1.16
N LEU A 151 10.22 -6.76 -2.32
CA LEU A 151 10.71 -7.98 -2.95
C LEU A 151 12.12 -7.82 -3.49
N ILE A 152 12.42 -6.68 -4.11
CA ILE A 152 13.78 -6.36 -4.57
C ILE A 152 14.71 -6.28 -3.36
N GLY A 153 14.32 -5.54 -2.32
CA GLY A 153 15.10 -5.44 -1.09
C GLY A 153 15.36 -6.82 -0.48
N MET A 154 14.35 -7.67 -0.39
CA MET A 154 14.47 -9.03 0.12
C MET A 154 15.44 -9.87 -0.70
N TYR A 155 15.35 -9.81 -2.04
CA TYR A 155 16.25 -10.51 -2.95
C TYR A 155 17.71 -10.10 -2.75
N TYR A 156 17.99 -8.80 -2.55
CA TYR A 156 19.35 -8.32 -2.34
C TYR A 156 19.91 -8.62 -0.93
N ILE A 157 19.05 -8.88 0.06
CA ILE A 157 19.46 -9.20 1.43
C ILE A 157 19.74 -10.70 1.62
N LEU A 158 19.02 -11.57 0.90
CA LEU A 158 19.19 -13.02 0.93
C LEU A 158 20.41 -13.48 0.12
#